data_AF-A7RPP7-F1
#
_entry.id   AF-A7RPP7-F1
#
_cell.length_a   1.000
_cell.length_b   1.000
_cell.length_c   1.000
_cell.angle_alpha   90.00
_cell.angle_beta   90.00
_cell.angle_gamma   90.00
#
_symmetry.space_group_name_H-M   'P 1'
#
loop_
_entity.id
_entity.type
_entity.pdbx_description
1 polymer ?
#
loop_
_entity_poly.entity_id
_entity_poly.type
_entity_poly.pdbx_seq_one_letter_code
_entity_poly.pdbx_strand_id
1 'polypeptide(L)'
;MNRHKHENTNWNPTSRQDAQSLLNAINFSFIVAIVIVRHILALTKRLTVKLQSKAMDILKAKEELALLISVLTEMSNDIDATHHELYQDAVTIARQVDVHPDMPRVAQRQTHRPNAPASNPEDY
;
A
#
# COMPACT_ATOMS: atom_id res chain seq x y z
N MET A 1 -12.23 -19.47 -48.35
CA MET A 1 -12.03 -20.12 -47.03
C MET A 1 -10.69 -19.64 -46.47
N ASN A 2 -10.65 -18.44 -45.89
CA ASN A 2 -9.41 -17.83 -45.40
C ASN A 2 -9.09 -18.35 -44.00
N ARG A 3 -8.08 -19.23 -43.88
CA ARG A 3 -7.46 -19.54 -42.59
C ARG A 3 -6.71 -18.30 -42.12
N HIS A 4 -7.25 -17.66 -41.09
CA HIS A 4 -6.49 -16.72 -40.27
C HIS A 4 -5.24 -17.45 -39.77
N LYS A 5 -4.07 -16.99 -40.22
CA LYS A 5 -2.78 -17.40 -39.66
C LYS A 5 -2.81 -17.05 -38.17
N HIS A 6 -2.71 -18.05 -37.31
CA HIS A 6 -2.36 -17.84 -35.92
C HIS A 6 -1.01 -17.13 -35.89
N GLU A 7 -1.00 -15.88 -35.46
CA GLU A 7 0.23 -15.18 -35.13
C GLU A 7 0.90 -15.95 -33.99
N ASN A 8 2.10 -16.45 -34.27
CA ASN A 8 2.90 -17.19 -33.31
C ASN A 8 3.45 -16.20 -32.27
N THR A 9 2.65 -15.83 -31.28
CA THR A 9 3.08 -15.02 -30.12
C THR A 9 3.93 -15.87 -29.20
N ASN A 10 5.13 -16.24 -29.67
CA ASN A 10 6.12 -16.91 -28.84
C ASN A 10 6.82 -15.85 -27.98
N TRP A 11 6.10 -15.35 -26.97
CA TRP A 11 6.67 -14.47 -25.95
C TRP A 11 7.88 -15.15 -25.32
N ASN A 12 8.99 -14.41 -25.22
CA ASN A 12 10.21 -14.89 -24.58
C ASN A 12 9.86 -15.51 -23.20
N PRO A 13 10.19 -16.80 -22.95
CA PRO A 13 9.88 -17.46 -21.69
C PRO A 13 10.33 -16.68 -20.46
N THR A 14 11.50 -16.02 -20.52
CA THR A 14 12.00 -15.17 -19.44
C THR A 14 11.06 -14.00 -19.16
N SER A 15 10.63 -13.27 -20.19
CA SER A 15 9.71 -12.13 -20.03
C SER A 15 8.35 -12.56 -19.47
N ARG A 16 7.85 -13.76 -19.83
CA ARG A 16 6.62 -14.32 -19.25
C ARG A 16 6.80 -14.61 -17.77
N GLN A 17 7.94 -15.20 -17.40
CA GLN A 17 8.26 -15.53 -16.02
C GLN A 17 8.44 -14.26 -15.17
N ASP A 18 9.11 -13.24 -15.70
CA ASP A 18 9.30 -11.95 -15.02
C ASP A 18 7.94 -11.26 -14.78
N ALA A 19 7.10 -11.19 -15.80
CA ALA A 19 5.76 -10.61 -15.70
C ALA A 19 4.89 -11.37 -14.68
N GLN A 20 4.93 -12.70 -14.68
CA GLN A 20 4.21 -13.50 -13.69
C GLN A 20 4.74 -13.27 -12.27
N SER A 21 6.05 -13.12 -12.11
CA SER A 21 6.68 -12.87 -10.81
C SER A 21 6.30 -11.49 -10.26
N LEU A 22 6.25 -10.47 -11.12
CA LEU A 22 5.75 -9.13 -10.77
C LEU A 22 4.27 -9.17 -10.40
N LEU A 23 3.44 -9.89 -11.16
CA LEU A 23 2.02 -10.03 -10.84
C LEU A 23 1.82 -10.70 -9.47
N ASN A 24 2.57 -11.77 -9.18
CA ASN A 24 2.51 -12.45 -7.89
C ASN A 24 3.02 -11.58 -6.72
N ALA A 25 3.86 -10.58 -6.99
CA ALA A 25 4.35 -9.65 -5.98
C ALA A 25 3.28 -8.63 -5.56
N ILE A 26 2.25 -8.40 -6.38
CA ILE A 26 1.11 -7.53 -6.05
C ILE A 26 0.13 -8.32 -5.18
N ASN A 27 0.55 -8.64 -3.95
CA ASN A 27 -0.31 -9.21 -2.93
C ASN A 27 -0.97 -8.09 -2.10
N PHE A 28 -1.90 -8.47 -1.21
CA PHE A 28 -2.64 -7.49 -0.43
C PHE A 28 -1.72 -6.65 0.49
N SER A 29 -0.74 -7.28 1.15
CA SER A 29 0.24 -6.57 1.98
C SER A 29 1.04 -5.53 1.21
N PHE A 30 1.39 -5.81 -0.05
CA PHE A 30 2.07 -4.85 -0.93
C PHE A 30 1.16 -3.64 -1.24
N ILE A 31 -0.13 -3.88 -1.48
CA ILE A 31 -1.12 -2.82 -1.72
C ILE A 31 -1.28 -1.95 -0.48
N VAL A 32 -1.42 -2.55 0.71
CA VAL A 32 -1.48 -1.84 2.00
C VAL A 32 -0.23 -0.96 2.17
N ALA A 33 0.96 -1.50 1.92
CA ALA A 33 2.20 -0.73 2.00
C ALA A 33 2.21 0.48 1.04
N ILE A 34 1.74 0.31 -0.20
CA ILE A 34 1.63 1.42 -1.16
C ILE A 34 0.64 2.48 -0.68
N VAL A 35 -0.51 2.08 -0.14
CA VAL A 35 -1.52 3.02 0.38
C VAL A 35 -0.95 3.85 1.52
N ILE A 36 -0.29 3.21 2.49
CA ILE A 36 0.36 3.89 3.61
C ILE A 36 1.45 4.85 3.11
N VAL A 37 2.34 4.38 2.23
CA VAL A 37 3.42 5.21 1.67
C VAL A 37 2.82 6.42 0.94
N ARG A 38 1.79 6.21 0.10
CA ARG A 38 1.10 7.29 -0.59
C ARG A 38 0.51 8.30 0.39
N HIS A 39 -0.13 7.84 1.46
CA HIS A 39 -0.73 8.70 2.48
C HIS A 39 0.33 9.58 3.16
N ILE A 40 1.41 8.98 3.67
CA ILE A 40 2.50 9.71 4.32
C ILE A 40 3.21 10.68 3.37
N LEU A 41 3.43 10.27 2.12
CA LEU A 41 3.98 11.18 1.09
C LEU A 41 3.03 12.34 0.80
N ALA A 42 1.72 12.13 0.79
CA ALA A 42 0.75 13.20 0.60
C ALA A 42 0.79 14.23 1.75
N LEU A 43 0.92 13.76 3.00
CA LEU A 43 1.09 14.64 4.18
C LEU A 43 2.36 15.48 4.09
N THR A 44 3.48 14.86 3.71
CA THR A 44 4.80 15.52 3.68
C THR A 44 5.03 16.39 2.44
N LYS A 45 4.26 16.17 1.36
CA LYS A 45 4.45 16.83 0.06
C LYS A 45 4.58 18.35 0.13
N ARG A 46 3.72 19.03 0.88
CA ARG A 46 3.69 20.51 0.95
C ARG A 46 5.03 21.05 1.47
N LEU A 47 5.44 20.53 2.62
CA LEU A 47 6.70 20.90 3.25
C LEU A 47 7.90 20.58 2.36
N THR A 48 7.95 19.39 1.75
CA THR A 48 9.02 19.01 0.82
C THR A 48 9.13 20.00 -0.34
N VAL A 49 8.01 20.38 -0.95
CA VAL A 49 7.99 21.35 -2.06
C VAL A 49 8.51 22.72 -1.61
N LYS A 50 8.15 23.19 -0.42
CA LYS A 50 8.68 24.46 0.12
C LYS A 50 10.18 24.41 0.36
N LEU A 51 10.65 23.35 1.02
CA LEU A 51 12.06 23.18 1.36
C LEU A 51 12.95 23.02 0.12
N GLN A 52 12.42 22.44 -0.96
CA GLN A 52 13.13 22.29 -2.24
C GLN A 52 13.00 23.50 -3.17
N SER A 53 12.25 24.53 -2.80
CA SER A 53 12.06 25.71 -3.64
C SER A 53 13.34 26.56 -3.71
N LYS A 54 13.65 27.08 -4.90
CA LYS A 54 14.87 27.88 -5.15
C LYS A 54 14.94 29.16 -4.30
N ALA A 55 13.79 29.72 -3.95
CA ALA A 55 13.64 30.84 -3.02
C ALA A 55 12.91 30.34 -1.77
N MET A 56 13.63 29.60 -0.92
CA MET A 56 13.08 29.00 0.29
C MET A 56 12.53 30.08 1.23
N ASP A 57 11.22 30.05 1.44
CA ASP A 57 10.54 30.86 2.46
C ASP A 57 10.57 30.11 3.79
N ILE A 58 11.62 30.36 4.58
CA ILE A 58 11.88 29.66 5.86
C ILE A 58 10.73 29.87 6.86
N LEU A 59 10.12 31.06 6.87
CA LEU A 59 9.01 31.36 7.77
C LEU A 59 7.79 30.51 7.41
N LYS A 60 7.41 30.44 6.13
CA LYS A 60 6.31 29.56 5.68
C LYS A 60 6.64 28.08 5.87
N ALA A 61 7.89 27.67 5.64
CA ALA A 61 8.29 26.28 5.87
C ALA A 61 8.16 25.88 7.35
N LYS A 62 8.45 26.81 8.29
CA LYS A 62 8.24 26.59 9.72
C LYS A 62 6.75 26.42 10.06
N GLU A 63 5.88 27.23 9.48
CA GLU A 63 4.42 27.11 9.66
C GLU A 63 3.91 25.76 9.14
N GLU A 64 4.33 25.36 7.94
CA GLU A 64 3.96 24.06 7.36
C GLU A 64 4.50 22.87 8.17
N LEU A 65 5.69 23.00 8.74
CA LEU A 65 6.25 21.98 9.64
C LEU A 65 5.41 21.83 10.92
N ALA A 66 5.01 22.94 11.53
CA ALA A 66 4.15 22.90 12.72
C ALA A 66 2.79 22.26 12.42
N LEU A 67 2.19 22.57 11.26
CA LEU A 67 0.97 21.93 10.80
C LEU A 67 1.16 20.42 10.59
N LEU A 68 2.24 20.01 9.92
CA LEU A 68 2.54 18.60 9.70
C LEU A 68 2.69 17.82 11.01
N ILE A 69 3.40 18.39 12.00
CA ILE A 69 3.54 17.79 13.33
C ILE A 69 2.17 17.63 13.98
N SER A 70 1.30 18.65 13.89
CA SER A 70 -0.05 18.58 14.44
C SER A 70 -0.86 17.45 13.82
N VAL A 71 -0.86 17.33 12.49
CA VAL A 71 -1.60 16.27 11.77
C VAL A 71 -1.07 14.88 12.13
N LEU A 72 0.25 14.70 12.18
CA LEU A 72 0.84 13.42 12.57
C LEU A 72 0.54 13.06 14.04
N THR A 73 0.43 14.06 14.91
CA THR A 73 0.07 13.87 16.32
C THR A 73 -1.39 13.45 16.45
N GLU A 74 -2.30 14.09 15.72
CA GLU A 74 -3.72 13.72 15.67
C GLU A 74 -3.89 12.29 15.15
N MET A 75 -3.22 11.95 14.04
CA MET A 75 -3.17 10.60 13.48
C MET A 75 -2.66 9.57 14.50
N SER A 76 -1.65 9.92 15.31
CA SER A 76 -1.13 9.02 16.34
C SER A 76 -2.06 8.86 17.53
N ASN A 77 -2.91 9.85 17.83
CA ASN A 77 -3.88 9.78 18.92
C ASN A 77 -5.07 8.90 18.58
N ASP A 78 -5.41 8.78 17.29
CA ASP A 78 -6.45 7.89 16.77
C ASP A 78 -5.93 7.04 15.61
N ILE A 79 -4.92 6.23 15.94
CA ILE A 79 -4.23 5.40 14.96
C ILE A 79 -5.15 4.30 14.40
N ASP A 80 -6.11 3.83 15.21
CA ASP A 80 -7.04 2.79 14.81
C ASP A 80 -8.04 3.31 13.76
N ALA A 81 -8.56 4.53 13.93
CA ALA A 81 -9.39 5.16 12.89
C ALA A 81 -8.60 5.39 11.60
N THR A 82 -7.38 5.92 11.72
CA THR A 82 -6.49 6.11 10.56
C THR A 82 -6.21 4.78 9.85
N HIS A 83 -5.90 3.73 10.61
CA HIS A 83 -5.66 2.40 10.08
C HIS A 83 -6.88 1.88 9.33
N HIS A 84 -8.08 2.02 9.92
CA HIS A 84 -9.32 1.59 9.31
C HIS A 84 -9.56 2.27 7.95
N GLU A 85 -9.41 3.60 7.87
CA GLU A 85 -9.55 4.35 6.62
C GLU A 85 -8.56 3.87 5.54
N LEU A 86 -7.28 3.73 5.90
CA LEU A 86 -6.25 3.26 4.97
C LEU A 86 -6.46 1.81 4.54
N TYR A 87 -6.97 0.97 5.43
CA TYR A 87 -7.33 -0.41 5.11
C TYR A 87 -8.47 -0.45 4.10
N GLN A 88 -9.56 0.33 4.29
CA GLN A 88 -10.67 0.39 3.33
C GLN A 88 -10.24 0.90 1.94
N ASP A 89 -9.32 1.87 1.91
CA ASP A 89 -8.68 2.31 0.67
C ASP A 89 -7.91 1.15 0.00
N ALA A 90 -7.13 0.38 0.76
CA ALA A 90 -6.40 -0.77 0.26
C ALA A 90 -7.34 -1.87 -0.26
N VAL A 91 -8.44 -2.17 0.44
CA VAL A 91 -9.48 -3.11 -0.03
C VAL A 91 -10.08 -2.65 -1.36
N THR A 92 -10.32 -1.35 -1.50
CA THR A 92 -10.88 -0.77 -2.73
C THR A 92 -9.92 -0.93 -3.91
N ILE A 93 -8.63 -0.65 -3.71
CA ILE A 93 -7.60 -0.82 -4.74
C ILE A 93 -7.41 -2.31 -5.07
N ALA A 94 -7.36 -3.18 -4.06
CA ALA A 94 -7.17 -4.61 -4.24
C ALA A 94 -8.26 -5.24 -5.12
N ARG A 95 -9.52 -4.83 -4.91
CA ARG A 95 -10.65 -5.27 -5.73
C ARG A 95 -10.49 -4.92 -7.21
N GLN A 96 -9.81 -3.82 -7.55
CA GLN A 96 -9.58 -3.40 -8.95
C GLN A 96 -8.57 -4.30 -9.67
N VAL A 97 -7.72 -5.00 -8.93
CA VAL A 97 -6.66 -5.89 -9.45
C VAL A 97 -6.90 -7.35 -9.10
N ASP A 98 -8.13 -7.71 -8.72
CA ASP A 98 -8.55 -9.07 -8.32
C ASP A 98 -7.74 -9.67 -7.15
N VAL A 99 -7.22 -8.79 -6.28
CA VAL A 99 -6.57 -9.16 -5.02
C VAL A 99 -7.58 -9.02 -3.90
N HIS A 100 -7.56 -9.96 -2.95
CA HIS A 100 -8.48 -9.99 -1.81
C HIS A 100 -7.68 -9.83 -0.51
N PRO A 101 -8.26 -9.20 0.52
CA PRO A 101 -7.66 -9.21 1.85
C PRO A 101 -7.44 -10.63 2.33
N ASP A 102 -6.24 -10.89 2.84
CA ASP A 102 -5.84 -12.21 3.30
C ASP A 102 -5.27 -12.15 4.72
N MET A 103 -5.40 -13.28 5.41
CA MET A 103 -4.76 -13.51 6.70
C MET A 103 -4.06 -14.86 6.66
N PRO A 104 -2.91 -15.02 7.33
CA PRO A 104 -2.24 -16.31 7.40
C PRO A 104 -3.13 -17.39 8.02
N ARG A 105 -2.89 -18.64 7.62
CA ARG A 105 -3.63 -19.78 8.15
C ARG A 105 -3.40 -19.90 9.66
N VAL A 106 -4.49 -19.86 10.43
CA VAL A 106 -4.48 -20.01 11.88
C VAL A 106 -4.47 -21.50 12.24
N ALA A 107 -3.45 -21.94 12.98
CA ALA A 107 -3.34 -23.33 13.40
C ALA A 107 -4.37 -23.64 14.50
N GLN A 108 -5.15 -24.72 14.32
CA GLN A 108 -6.19 -25.13 15.28
C GLN A 108 -5.64 -25.57 16.63
N ARG A 109 -4.42 -26.14 16.64
CA ARG A 109 -3.71 -26.55 17.85
C ARG A 109 -2.28 -26.06 17.78
N GLN A 110 -1.85 -25.33 18.79
CA GLN A 110 -0.47 -24.91 18.96
C GLN A 110 0.12 -25.46 20.25
N THR A 111 1.41 -25.79 20.24
CA THR A 111 2.12 -26.38 21.38
C THR A 111 3.13 -25.43 22.03
N HIS A 112 3.59 -24.39 21.32
CA HIS A 112 4.69 -23.52 21.78
C HIS A 112 4.39 -22.02 21.81
N ARG A 113 3.58 -21.49 20.88
CA ARG A 113 3.20 -20.07 20.81
C ARG A 113 1.73 -19.94 20.45
N PRO A 114 0.99 -18.95 20.98
CA PRO A 114 -0.38 -18.65 20.56
C PRO A 114 -0.41 -17.97 19.18
N ASN A 115 -1.56 -18.06 18.50
CA ASN A 115 -1.80 -17.35 17.25
C ASN A 115 -1.97 -15.87 17.55
N ALA A 116 -1.65 -15.02 16.57
CA ALA A 116 -1.99 -13.60 16.67
C ALA A 116 -3.51 -13.46 16.87
N PRO A 117 -3.98 -12.65 17.83
CA PRO A 117 -5.41 -12.46 18.07
C PRO A 117 -5.99 -11.55 16.98
N ALA A 118 -6.35 -12.14 15.85
CA ALA A 118 -7.00 -11.45 14.74
C ALA A 118 -8.28 -12.21 14.36
N SER A 119 -9.41 -11.50 14.34
CA SER A 119 -10.71 -12.09 14.00
C SER A 119 -11.00 -12.04 12.49
N ASN A 120 -10.32 -11.12 11.80
CA ASN A 120 -10.49 -10.83 10.38
C ASN A 120 -9.16 -10.28 9.82
N PRO A 121 -9.02 -10.11 8.48
CA PRO A 121 -7.79 -9.63 7.86
C PRO A 121 -7.37 -8.20 8.22
N GLU A 122 -8.27 -7.35 8.70
CA GLU A 122 -7.94 -5.99 9.15
C GLU A 122 -7.26 -6.00 10.53
N ASP A 123 -7.67 -6.91 11.41
CA ASP A 123 -7.09 -7.04 12.75
C ASP A 123 -5.68 -7.69 12.75
N TYR A 124 -5.27 -8.28 11.62
CA TYR A 124 -4.03 -9.07 11.49
C TYR A 124 -2.84 -8.24 11.04
#